data_AF-A0A095WWM7-F1
#
_entry.id   AF-A0A095WWM7-F1
#
_cell.length_a   1.000
_cell.length_b   1.000
_cell.length_c   1.000
_cell.angle_alpha   90.00
_cell.angle_beta   90.00
_cell.angle_gamma   90.00
#
_symmetry.space_group_name_H-M   'P 1'
#
loop_
_entity.id
_entity.type
_entity.pdbx_description
1 polymer ?
#
loop_
_entity_poly.entity_id
_entity_poly.type
_entity_poly.pdbx_seq_one_letter_code
_entity_poly.pdbx_strand_id
1 'polypeptide(L)'
;MARSAHPREGKVEQATSAPWRRAFIEAAAAFVLAGIVLALAYALLFFRVHPEFRAFAGHDVETVTIPGNRFRPVAAGRAYARDGSMVIDAFAGGGAVVALNARFLAEDYPFIKLDIDGLTSWANAAIYWRRAAEPDVIYQLPLNRSGDGVTQVAMPKGSEKYRGEIIELAVGFIADATGHDNGGQRLRVKGVELRPFSSGRVIEQLLADWLNPPVLQAYSNNVVIGSHPHSLLRPNGIVMLLMIVGLAGLGAAVHLLKVPAGTGQQRQLLRAALCLCLYGWGCGEVLRWQWRLSEGEVILERYAGRPLAEQIKNAPLRCGRDRDCVSDLLPYL
;
A
#
# COMPACT_ATOMS: atom_id res chain seq x y z
N MET A 1 -4.44 -39.93 71.26
CA MET A 1 -4.58 -38.58 70.67
C MET A 1 -3.59 -38.45 69.51
N ALA A 2 -4.06 -38.70 68.29
CA ALA A 2 -3.27 -38.57 67.07
C ALA A 2 -3.30 -37.12 66.60
N ARG A 3 -2.13 -36.48 66.46
CA ARG A 3 -2.01 -35.14 65.88
C ARG A 3 -2.05 -35.26 64.35
N SER A 4 -3.18 -34.83 63.79
CA SER A 4 -3.36 -34.53 62.37
C SER A 4 -2.27 -33.56 61.88
N ALA A 5 -1.50 -33.99 60.89
CA ALA A 5 -0.59 -33.13 60.13
C ALA A 5 -1.38 -32.52 58.96
N HIS A 6 -1.69 -31.23 59.04
CA HIS A 6 -2.18 -30.49 57.89
C HIS A 6 -1.05 -30.29 56.87
N PRO A 7 -1.29 -30.56 55.57
CA PRO A 7 -0.32 -30.25 54.53
C PRO A 7 -0.23 -28.73 54.37
N ARG A 8 1.00 -28.21 54.36
CA ARG A 8 1.27 -26.81 54.01
C ARG A 8 0.82 -26.56 52.58
N GLU A 9 -0.24 -25.77 52.42
CA GLU A 9 -0.58 -25.14 51.15
C GLU A 9 0.64 -24.36 50.66
N GLY A 10 1.23 -24.84 49.56
CA GLY A 10 2.27 -24.12 48.84
C GLY A 10 1.67 -22.82 48.33
N LYS A 11 2.15 -21.69 48.86
CA LYS A 11 1.96 -20.38 48.22
C LYS A 11 2.45 -20.51 46.78
N VAL A 12 1.50 -20.51 45.83
CA VAL A 12 1.80 -20.25 44.42
C VAL A 12 2.38 -18.85 44.39
N GLU A 13 3.70 -18.77 44.36
CA GLU A 13 4.47 -17.55 44.26
C GLU A 13 4.00 -16.85 42.97
N GLN A 14 3.19 -15.80 43.13
CA GLN A 14 2.72 -14.96 42.02
C GLN A 14 3.96 -14.45 41.30
N ALA A 15 4.23 -15.03 40.13
CA ALA A 15 5.33 -14.64 39.27
C ALA A 15 5.23 -13.13 39.01
N THR A 16 6.22 -12.40 39.50
CA THR A 16 6.29 -10.95 39.49
C THR A 16 6.23 -10.41 38.05
N SER A 17 5.08 -9.86 37.66
CA SER A 17 4.85 -9.22 36.35
C SER A 17 5.48 -7.81 36.24
N ALA A 18 5.90 -7.25 37.38
CA ALA A 18 6.50 -5.92 37.52
C ALA A 18 7.67 -5.61 36.55
N PRO A 19 8.70 -6.47 36.40
CA PRO A 19 9.84 -6.17 35.50
C PRO A 19 9.45 -6.11 34.02
N TRP A 20 8.55 -7.00 33.58
CA TRP A 20 8.08 -7.03 32.19
C TRP A 20 7.19 -5.84 31.87
N ARG A 21 6.30 -5.45 32.80
CA ARG A 21 5.48 -4.25 32.65
C ARG A 21 6.35 -3.01 32.41
N ARG A 22 7.41 -2.86 33.19
CA ARG A 22 8.36 -1.75 33.02
C ARG A 22 9.07 -1.81 31.68
N ALA A 23 9.54 -3.00 31.28
CA ALA A 23 10.21 -3.19 29.99
C ALA A 23 9.31 -2.85 28.78
N PHE A 24 8.02 -3.19 28.85
CA PHE A 24 7.05 -2.82 27.82
C PHE A 24 6.88 -1.29 27.72
N ILE A 25 6.77 -0.59 28.84
CA ILE A 25 6.64 0.87 28.85
C ILE A 25 7.90 1.54 28.29
N GLU A 26 9.09 1.10 28.73
CA GLU A 26 10.37 1.61 28.23
C GLU A 26 10.53 1.36 26.72
N ALA A 27 10.16 0.16 26.25
CA ALA A 27 10.17 -0.17 24.83
C ALA A 27 9.17 0.66 24.01
N ALA A 28 7.94 0.85 24.51
CA ALA A 28 6.93 1.67 23.85
C ALA A 28 7.39 3.13 23.73
N ALA A 29 7.93 3.70 24.81
CA ALA A 29 8.48 5.05 24.81
C ALA A 29 9.64 5.19 23.82
N ALA A 30 10.57 4.21 23.79
CA ALA A 30 11.68 4.20 22.85
C ALA A 30 11.21 4.09 21.39
N PHE A 31 10.19 3.26 21.12
CA PHE A 31 9.60 3.10 19.80
C PHE A 31 8.92 4.38 19.31
N VAL A 32 8.14 5.04 20.17
CA VAL A 32 7.50 6.33 19.85
C VAL A 32 8.53 7.42 19.61
N LEU A 33 9.56 7.52 20.48
CA LEU A 33 10.62 8.51 20.31
C LEU A 33 11.41 8.27 19.02
N ALA A 34 11.71 7.01 18.69
CA ALA A 34 12.32 6.64 17.41
C ALA A 34 11.43 7.08 16.23
N GLY A 35 10.11 6.90 16.33
CA GLY A 35 9.16 7.39 15.34
C GLY A 35 9.20 8.89 15.14
N ILE A 36 9.25 9.67 16.22
CA ILE A 36 9.37 11.13 16.17
C ILE A 36 10.69 11.53 15.51
N VAL A 37 11.82 10.94 15.94
CA VAL A 37 13.14 11.23 15.39
C VAL A 37 13.19 10.90 13.89
N LEU A 38 12.69 9.75 13.48
CA LEU A 38 12.65 9.36 12.07
C LEU A 38 11.72 10.26 11.25
N ALA A 39 10.57 10.65 11.78
CA ALA A 39 9.67 11.58 11.10
C ALA A 39 10.31 12.95 10.88
N LEU A 40 10.98 13.50 11.91
CA LEU A 40 11.72 14.75 11.81
C LEU A 40 12.90 14.65 10.81
N ALA A 41 13.68 13.57 10.90
CA ALA A 41 14.78 13.32 9.99
C ALA A 41 14.29 13.19 8.54
N TYR A 42 13.19 12.45 8.32
CA TYR A 42 12.59 12.30 7.01
C TYR A 42 12.07 13.63 6.46
N ALA A 43 11.40 14.45 7.27
CA ALA A 43 10.95 15.79 6.85
C ALA A 43 12.13 16.69 6.43
N LEU A 44 13.21 16.71 7.21
CA LEU A 44 14.41 17.51 6.92
C LEU A 44 15.19 17.00 5.70
N LEU A 45 15.19 15.68 5.48
CA LEU A 45 15.96 15.03 4.43
C LEU A 45 15.10 14.64 3.23
N PHE A 46 13.83 15.08 3.16
CA PHE A 46 12.87 14.61 2.18
C PHE A 46 13.41 14.71 0.74
N PHE A 47 13.88 15.88 0.31
CA PHE A 47 14.43 16.07 -1.05
C PHE A 47 15.81 15.45 -1.29
N ARG A 48 16.46 14.89 -0.26
CA ARG A 48 17.66 14.04 -0.42
C ARG A 48 17.27 12.59 -0.63
N VAL A 49 16.24 12.11 0.07
CA VAL A 49 15.67 10.77 -0.12
C VAL A 49 14.87 10.69 -1.42
N HIS A 50 14.18 11.78 -1.76
CA HIS A 50 13.27 11.92 -2.89
C HIS A 50 13.66 13.12 -3.78
N PRO A 51 14.84 13.09 -4.44
CA PRO A 51 15.27 14.17 -5.31
C PRO A 51 14.31 14.42 -6.48
N GLU A 52 13.55 13.41 -6.89
CA GLU A 52 12.52 13.49 -7.93
C GLU A 52 11.44 14.54 -7.62
N PHE A 53 11.15 14.81 -6.35
CA PHE A 53 10.13 15.79 -5.95
C PHE A 53 10.62 17.24 -5.94
N ARG A 54 11.92 17.50 -6.13
CA ARG A 54 12.47 18.87 -6.05
C ARG A 54 11.84 19.84 -7.04
N ALA A 55 11.55 19.35 -8.25
CA ALA A 55 10.95 20.17 -9.31
C ALA A 55 9.50 20.58 -9.03
N PHE A 56 8.85 19.95 -8.04
CA PHE A 56 7.45 20.16 -7.70
C PHE A 56 7.29 20.97 -6.41
N ALA A 57 8.39 21.30 -5.75
CA ALA A 57 8.41 22.01 -4.48
C ALA A 57 8.35 23.52 -4.72
N GLY A 58 7.55 24.23 -3.91
CA GLY A 58 7.47 25.70 -3.96
C GLY A 58 6.52 26.27 -5.01
N HIS A 59 5.74 25.42 -5.68
CA HIS A 59 4.64 25.85 -6.52
C HIS A 59 3.41 26.12 -5.65
N ASP A 60 2.91 27.35 -5.65
CA ASP A 60 1.71 27.75 -4.91
C ASP A 60 0.51 27.76 -5.86
N VAL A 61 -0.12 26.60 -5.98
CA VAL A 61 -1.26 26.34 -6.88
C VAL A 61 -2.33 25.57 -6.14
N GLU A 62 -3.60 25.87 -6.44
CA GLU A 62 -4.72 25.21 -5.78
C GLU A 62 -4.96 23.81 -6.35
N THR A 63 -5.57 22.94 -5.54
CA THR A 63 -6.05 21.63 -6.01
C THR A 63 -7.13 21.83 -7.07
N VAL A 64 -7.01 21.13 -8.20
CA VAL A 64 -8.00 21.16 -9.27
C VAL A 64 -8.80 19.86 -9.25
N THR A 65 -10.11 19.97 -9.07
CA THR A 65 -11.04 18.82 -9.12
C THR A 65 -11.78 18.81 -10.46
N ILE A 66 -11.68 17.71 -11.18
CA ILE A 66 -12.30 17.53 -12.50
C ILE A 66 -13.32 16.37 -12.40
N PRO A 67 -14.61 16.63 -12.67
CA PRO A 67 -15.63 15.60 -12.53
C PRO A 67 -15.52 14.54 -13.63
N GLY A 68 -15.97 13.33 -13.31
CA GLY A 68 -15.85 12.14 -14.13
C GLY A 68 -16.55 12.25 -15.49
N ASN A 69 -17.66 12.99 -15.55
CA ASN A 69 -18.37 13.25 -16.81
C ASN A 69 -17.57 14.06 -17.85
N ARG A 70 -16.41 14.64 -17.47
CA ARG A 70 -15.47 15.28 -18.41
C ARG A 70 -14.57 14.29 -19.12
N PHE A 71 -14.47 13.06 -18.62
CA PHE A 71 -13.77 12.02 -19.34
C PHE A 71 -14.52 11.65 -20.62
N ARG A 72 -13.79 11.21 -21.63
CA ARG A 72 -14.31 10.66 -22.88
C ARG A 72 -13.80 9.22 -23.04
N PRO A 73 -14.63 8.28 -23.50
CA PRO A 73 -14.14 6.95 -23.83
C PRO A 73 -13.16 7.04 -25.02
N VAL A 74 -11.99 6.42 -24.87
CA VAL A 74 -11.01 6.26 -25.96
C VAL A 74 -11.06 4.84 -26.51
N ALA A 75 -11.11 3.86 -25.61
CA ALA A 75 -11.28 2.46 -25.95
C ALA A 75 -12.11 1.82 -24.84
N ALA A 76 -13.42 1.72 -24.99
CA ALA A 76 -14.31 1.07 -24.03
C ALA A 76 -15.42 0.34 -24.79
N GLY A 77 -15.86 -0.80 -24.29
CA GLY A 77 -16.94 -1.57 -24.93
C GLY A 77 -18.25 -0.81 -24.84
N ARG A 78 -18.63 -0.44 -23.61
CA ARG A 78 -19.77 0.45 -23.34
C ARG A 78 -19.42 1.40 -22.20
N ALA A 79 -19.38 2.69 -22.51
CA ALA A 79 -19.15 3.74 -21.52
C ALA A 79 -19.99 4.99 -21.83
N TYR A 80 -20.45 5.68 -20.79
CA TYR A 80 -21.30 6.87 -20.91
C TYR A 80 -21.21 7.74 -19.66
N ALA A 81 -21.44 9.05 -19.84
CA ALA A 81 -21.53 9.98 -18.72
C ALA A 81 -22.90 9.88 -18.04
N ARG A 82 -22.92 9.81 -16.70
CA ARG A 82 -24.15 9.79 -15.89
C ARG A 82 -23.87 10.36 -14.50
N ASP A 83 -24.76 11.23 -14.01
CA ASP A 83 -24.73 11.78 -12.64
C ASP A 83 -23.34 12.34 -12.25
N GLY A 84 -22.71 13.10 -13.16
CA GLY A 84 -21.37 13.69 -12.93
C GLY A 84 -20.19 12.72 -13.06
N SER A 85 -20.44 11.43 -13.29
CA SER A 85 -19.44 10.37 -13.42
C SER A 85 -19.32 9.85 -14.86
N MET A 86 -18.19 9.22 -15.19
CA MET A 86 -18.07 8.35 -16.36
C MET A 86 -18.32 6.90 -15.91
N VAL A 87 -19.34 6.27 -16.47
CA VAL A 87 -19.71 4.89 -16.18
C VAL A 87 -19.18 3.99 -17.29
N ILE A 88 -18.53 2.89 -16.91
CA ILE A 88 -18.04 1.86 -17.82
C ILE A 88 -18.78 0.56 -17.48
N ASP A 89 -19.62 0.11 -18.40
CA ASP A 89 -20.42 -1.11 -18.27
C ASP A 89 -19.69 -2.35 -18.82
N ALA A 90 -18.79 -2.16 -19.78
CA ALA A 90 -18.04 -3.26 -20.40
C ALA A 90 -16.71 -2.79 -21.01
N PHE A 91 -15.70 -3.66 -20.96
CA PHE A 91 -14.39 -3.51 -21.59
C PHE A 91 -14.45 -3.87 -23.08
N ALA A 92 -13.63 -3.20 -23.88
CA ALA A 92 -13.37 -3.55 -25.27
C ALA A 92 -12.01 -4.25 -25.35
N GLY A 93 -11.99 -5.50 -25.85
CA GLY A 93 -10.73 -6.22 -26.05
C GLY A 93 -9.92 -6.44 -24.76
N GLY A 94 -10.60 -6.64 -23.63
CA GLY A 94 -9.96 -6.88 -22.33
C GLY A 94 -9.54 -5.63 -21.57
N GLY A 95 -9.91 -4.42 -22.03
CA GLY A 95 -9.71 -3.20 -21.24
C GLY A 95 -10.70 -2.07 -21.54
N ALA A 96 -10.67 -1.05 -20.70
CA ALA A 96 -11.37 0.20 -20.91
C ALA A 96 -10.45 1.39 -20.63
N VAL A 97 -10.38 2.37 -21.51
CA VAL A 97 -9.62 3.60 -21.35
C VAL A 97 -10.54 4.79 -21.51
N VAL A 98 -10.52 5.66 -20.51
CA VAL A 98 -11.23 6.95 -20.52
C VAL A 98 -10.20 8.05 -20.36
N ALA A 99 -10.26 9.07 -21.23
CA ALA A 99 -9.29 10.15 -21.27
C ALA A 99 -9.92 11.50 -20.97
N LEU A 100 -9.08 12.45 -20.58
CA LEU A 100 -9.39 13.82 -20.29
C LEU A 100 -8.40 14.69 -21.06
N ASN A 101 -8.92 15.59 -21.89
CA ASN A 101 -8.11 16.67 -22.44
C ASN A 101 -7.84 17.66 -21.30
N ALA A 102 -6.65 17.57 -20.72
CA ALA A 102 -6.21 18.42 -19.63
C ALA A 102 -4.90 19.08 -20.03
N ARG A 103 -4.84 20.41 -19.95
CA ARG A 103 -3.61 21.17 -20.12
C ARG A 103 -3.19 21.75 -18.78
N PHE A 104 -2.07 21.29 -18.27
CA PHE A 104 -1.49 21.78 -17.03
C PHE A 104 0.01 21.49 -16.99
N LEU A 105 0.73 22.20 -16.13
CA LEU A 105 2.14 21.94 -15.90
C LEU A 105 2.29 20.80 -14.88
N ALA A 106 3.02 19.73 -15.22
CA ALA A 106 3.19 18.58 -14.34
C ALA A 106 3.75 18.97 -12.96
N GLU A 107 4.67 19.93 -12.95
CA GLU A 107 5.35 20.47 -11.77
C GLU A 107 4.37 21.06 -10.74
N ASP A 108 3.22 21.56 -11.19
CA ASP A 108 2.16 22.08 -10.33
C ASP A 108 1.43 20.97 -9.56
N TYR A 109 1.43 19.73 -10.08
CA TYR A 109 0.60 18.64 -9.58
C TYR A 109 1.36 17.30 -9.50
N PRO A 110 2.25 17.11 -8.50
CA PRO A 110 2.98 15.86 -8.29
C PRO A 110 2.09 14.71 -7.83
N PHE A 111 0.90 15.00 -7.29
CA PHE A 111 -0.03 14.00 -6.79
C PHE A 111 -1.32 14.02 -7.61
N ILE A 112 -1.77 12.84 -8.01
CA ILE A 112 -3.09 12.67 -8.64
C ILE A 112 -3.91 11.72 -7.77
N LYS A 113 -5.12 12.13 -7.38
CA LYS A 113 -6.08 11.26 -6.73
C LYS A 113 -7.27 11.02 -7.63
N LEU A 114 -7.61 9.75 -7.81
CA LEU A 114 -8.74 9.32 -8.60
C LEU A 114 -9.85 8.84 -7.66
N ASP A 115 -11.07 9.25 -7.95
CA ASP A 115 -12.26 8.78 -7.25
C ASP A 115 -12.98 7.79 -8.18
N ILE A 116 -12.89 6.51 -7.84
CA ILE A 116 -13.37 5.38 -8.64
C ILE A 116 -14.14 4.45 -7.72
N ASP A 117 -15.29 3.98 -8.19
CA ASP A 117 -16.07 2.93 -7.53
C ASP A 117 -16.21 1.70 -8.45
N GLY A 118 -16.44 0.55 -7.83
CA GLY A 118 -16.79 -0.70 -8.51
C GLY A 118 -15.59 -1.46 -9.09
N LEU A 119 -14.36 -1.09 -8.74
CA LEU A 119 -13.15 -1.82 -9.12
C LEU A 119 -13.07 -3.15 -8.37
N THR A 120 -13.15 -4.25 -9.11
CA THR A 120 -13.10 -5.61 -8.57
C THR A 120 -11.69 -6.19 -8.61
N SER A 121 -11.52 -7.43 -8.12
CA SER A 121 -10.24 -8.12 -8.19
C SER A 121 -9.86 -8.58 -9.60
N TRP A 122 -10.78 -8.50 -10.55
CA TRP A 122 -10.61 -8.95 -11.93
C TRP A 122 -10.01 -7.91 -12.86
N ALA A 123 -9.83 -6.67 -12.40
CA ALA A 123 -9.28 -5.60 -13.21
C ALA A 123 -8.17 -4.85 -12.46
N ASN A 124 -7.15 -4.45 -13.20
CA ASN A 124 -6.10 -3.54 -12.75
C ASN A 124 -6.37 -2.14 -13.31
N ALA A 125 -5.92 -1.12 -12.58
CA ALA A 125 -6.03 0.26 -13.02
C ALA A 125 -4.64 0.88 -13.24
N ALA A 126 -4.53 1.77 -14.22
CA ALA A 126 -3.33 2.57 -14.48
C ALA A 126 -3.72 3.98 -14.91
N ILE A 127 -2.89 4.95 -14.54
CA ILE A 127 -2.97 6.31 -15.08
C ILE A 127 -1.99 6.44 -16.25
N TYR A 128 -2.44 7.13 -17.29
CA TYR A 128 -1.68 7.42 -18.50
C TYR A 128 -1.60 8.92 -18.72
N TRP A 129 -0.53 9.39 -19.33
CA TRP A 129 -0.39 10.80 -19.69
C TRP A 129 0.42 10.99 -20.95
N ARG A 130 0.20 12.14 -21.59
CA ARG A 130 0.97 12.61 -22.75
C ARG A 130 1.47 14.03 -22.50
N ARG A 131 2.65 14.32 -23.03
CA ARG A 131 3.30 15.64 -22.89
C ARG A 131 3.20 16.43 -24.17
N ALA A 132 3.16 17.75 -24.07
CA ALA A 132 3.20 18.64 -25.23
C ALA A 132 4.50 18.47 -26.04
N ALA A 133 5.63 18.24 -25.38
CA ALA A 133 6.94 18.09 -26.01
C ALA A 133 7.09 16.76 -26.77
N GLU A 134 6.35 15.73 -26.37
CA GLU A 134 6.40 14.39 -26.97
C GLU A 134 4.96 13.85 -27.07
N PRO A 135 4.14 14.41 -27.98
CA PRO A 135 2.74 14.07 -28.04
C PRO A 135 2.57 12.60 -28.41
N ASP A 136 3.42 11.99 -29.24
CA ASP A 136 3.21 10.60 -29.68
C ASP A 136 3.58 9.53 -28.64
N VAL A 137 4.15 9.93 -27.50
CA VAL A 137 4.56 9.00 -26.45
C VAL A 137 3.51 8.97 -25.33
N ILE A 138 2.98 7.78 -25.06
CA ILE A 138 2.09 7.53 -23.93
C ILE A 138 2.90 6.97 -22.77
N TYR A 139 2.86 7.68 -21.66
CA TYR A 139 3.43 7.23 -20.40
C TYR A 139 2.37 6.57 -19.54
N GLN A 140 2.78 5.66 -18.65
CA GLN A 140 1.87 4.94 -17.76
C GLN A 140 2.45 4.76 -16.37
N LEU A 141 1.55 4.70 -15.38
CA LEU A 141 1.86 4.37 -14.00
C LEU A 141 0.72 3.51 -13.43
N PRO A 142 1.01 2.27 -12.99
CA PRO A 142 0.01 1.44 -12.31
C PRO A 142 -0.55 2.12 -11.07
N LEU A 143 -1.86 1.95 -10.85
CA LEU A 143 -2.57 2.45 -9.68
C LEU A 143 -2.78 1.32 -8.68
N ASN A 144 -2.76 1.67 -7.40
CA ASN A 144 -3.00 0.72 -6.33
C ASN A 144 -4.49 0.73 -5.97
N ARG A 145 -5.05 -0.46 -5.81
CA ARG A 145 -6.45 -0.64 -5.43
C ARG A 145 -6.65 -0.33 -3.96
N SER A 146 -7.73 0.35 -3.63
CA SER A 146 -8.14 0.69 -2.27
C SER A 146 -9.61 0.35 -2.11
N GLY A 147 -9.92 -0.81 -1.55
CA GLY A 147 -11.31 -1.31 -1.49
C GLY A 147 -11.87 -1.57 -2.89
N ASP A 148 -12.97 -0.92 -3.25
CA ASP A 148 -13.58 -0.95 -4.58
C ASP A 148 -13.14 0.23 -5.48
N GLY A 149 -12.10 0.96 -5.08
CA GLY A 149 -11.58 2.10 -5.82
C GLY A 149 -10.07 2.06 -5.98
N VAL A 150 -9.49 3.24 -6.19
CA VAL A 150 -8.03 3.45 -6.25
C VAL A 150 -7.63 4.56 -5.27
N THR A 151 -6.33 4.67 -5.02
CA THR A 151 -5.79 5.67 -4.11
C THR A 151 -5.04 6.80 -4.83
N GLN A 152 -4.52 7.75 -4.06
CA GLN A 152 -3.60 8.77 -4.57
C GLN A 152 -2.32 8.13 -5.09
N VAL A 153 -1.78 8.70 -6.16
CA VAL A 153 -0.48 8.31 -6.70
C VAL A 153 0.48 9.49 -6.77
N ALA A 154 1.73 9.22 -6.38
CA ALA A 154 2.86 10.11 -6.59
C ALA A 154 3.40 9.92 -8.02
N MET A 155 3.04 10.84 -8.91
CA MET A 155 3.45 10.78 -10.32
C MET A 155 4.97 10.77 -10.54
N PRO A 156 5.80 11.51 -9.76
CA PRO A 156 7.25 11.47 -9.90
C PRO A 156 7.87 10.07 -9.69
N LYS A 157 7.19 9.17 -8.98
CA LYS A 157 7.68 7.80 -8.72
C LYS A 157 7.39 6.84 -9.88
N GLY A 158 6.41 7.15 -10.72
CA GLY A 158 5.98 6.26 -11.81
C GLY A 158 6.75 6.40 -13.09
N SER A 159 7.45 7.51 -13.28
CA SER A 159 8.34 7.74 -14.41
C SER A 159 9.11 9.02 -14.18
N GLU A 160 10.42 9.01 -14.43
CA GLU A 160 11.25 10.22 -14.38
C GLU A 160 10.80 11.31 -15.39
N LYS A 161 9.87 10.95 -16.28
CA LYS A 161 9.39 11.76 -17.40
C LYS A 161 8.08 12.49 -17.12
N TYR A 162 7.52 12.43 -15.91
CA TYR A 162 6.38 13.28 -15.53
C TYR A 162 6.85 14.72 -15.27
N ARG A 163 6.99 15.52 -16.33
CA ARG A 163 7.49 16.90 -16.31
C ARG A 163 6.96 17.70 -17.49
N GLY A 164 6.94 19.03 -17.36
CA GLY A 164 6.51 19.97 -18.37
C GLY A 164 5.00 19.93 -18.61
N GLU A 165 4.56 20.51 -19.73
CA GLU A 165 3.14 20.60 -20.06
C GLU A 165 2.55 19.22 -20.39
N ILE A 166 1.57 18.80 -19.59
CA ILE A 166 0.71 17.64 -19.84
C ILE A 166 -0.45 18.10 -20.71
N ILE A 167 -0.76 17.35 -21.76
CA ILE A 167 -1.83 17.67 -22.73
C ILE A 167 -3.02 16.71 -22.67
N GLU A 168 -2.83 15.54 -22.07
CA GLU A 168 -3.85 14.52 -21.91
C GLU A 168 -3.53 13.68 -20.67
N LEU A 169 -4.55 13.39 -19.87
CA LEU A 169 -4.56 12.37 -18.84
C LEU A 169 -5.57 11.30 -19.22
N ALA A 170 -5.27 10.03 -18.94
CA ALA A 170 -6.24 8.97 -19.09
C ALA A 170 -6.16 7.98 -17.94
N VAL A 171 -7.26 7.31 -17.68
CA VAL A 171 -7.35 6.19 -16.74
C VAL A 171 -7.73 4.96 -17.55
N GLY A 172 -6.91 3.92 -17.45
CA GLY A 172 -7.17 2.65 -18.09
C GLY A 172 -7.41 1.57 -17.07
N PHE A 173 -8.35 0.69 -17.40
CA PHE A 173 -8.71 -0.52 -16.67
C PHE A 173 -8.41 -1.70 -17.58
N ILE A 174 -7.69 -2.68 -17.08
CA ILE A 174 -7.25 -3.83 -17.85
C ILE A 174 -7.68 -5.07 -17.10
N ALA A 175 -8.41 -5.97 -17.76
CA ALA A 175 -8.74 -7.27 -17.22
C ALA A 175 -7.45 -7.99 -16.81
N ASP A 176 -7.50 -8.75 -15.72
CA ASP A 176 -6.37 -9.57 -15.34
C ASP A 176 -6.14 -10.72 -16.35
N ALA A 177 -5.16 -11.56 -16.07
CA ALA A 177 -4.81 -12.72 -16.88
C ALA A 177 -5.96 -13.70 -17.18
N THR A 178 -7.06 -13.63 -16.45
CA THR A 178 -8.22 -14.52 -16.63
C THR A 178 -9.26 -13.96 -17.62
N GLY A 179 -9.08 -12.72 -18.06
CA GLY A 179 -9.91 -12.11 -19.10
C GLY A 179 -11.31 -11.68 -18.63
N HIS A 180 -11.58 -11.68 -17.33
CA HIS A 180 -12.85 -11.21 -16.78
C HIS A 180 -12.93 -9.68 -16.83
N ASP A 181 -13.93 -9.17 -17.54
CA ASP A 181 -14.28 -7.75 -17.64
C ASP A 181 -14.81 -7.20 -16.31
N ASN A 182 -13.90 -6.90 -15.38
CA ASN A 182 -14.21 -6.44 -14.02
C ASN A 182 -15.30 -7.28 -13.30
N GLY A 183 -15.32 -8.60 -13.56
CA GLY A 183 -16.33 -9.51 -13.03
C GLY A 183 -17.78 -9.21 -13.47
N GLY A 184 -17.96 -8.46 -14.57
CA GLY A 184 -19.27 -7.96 -15.04
C GLY A 184 -19.82 -6.78 -14.22
N GLN A 185 -19.05 -6.25 -13.26
CA GLN A 185 -19.46 -5.11 -12.46
C GLN A 185 -19.14 -3.79 -13.16
N ARG A 186 -20.03 -2.81 -12.99
CA ARG A 186 -19.86 -1.47 -13.56
C ARG A 186 -18.79 -0.70 -12.81
N LEU A 187 -17.88 -0.05 -13.54
CA LEU A 187 -16.97 0.94 -12.97
C LEU A 187 -17.57 2.33 -13.07
N ARG A 188 -17.31 3.16 -12.06
CA ARG A 188 -17.64 4.58 -12.09
C ARG A 188 -16.40 5.39 -11.79
N VAL A 189 -15.96 6.20 -12.75
CA VAL A 189 -14.96 7.25 -12.52
C VAL A 189 -15.74 8.50 -12.13
N LYS A 190 -15.70 8.86 -10.85
CA LYS A 190 -16.38 10.05 -10.31
C LYS A 190 -15.61 11.33 -10.57
N GLY A 191 -14.28 11.24 -10.65
CA GLY A 191 -13.44 12.38 -10.96
C GLY A 191 -11.97 12.14 -10.71
N VAL A 192 -11.21 13.21 -10.94
CA VAL A 192 -9.77 13.28 -10.67
C VAL A 192 -9.45 14.59 -9.97
N GLU A 193 -8.57 14.52 -8.97
CA GLU A 193 -7.98 15.67 -8.31
C GLU A 193 -6.50 15.77 -8.68
N LEU A 194 -6.12 16.92 -9.24
CA LEU A 194 -4.73 17.31 -9.46
C LEU A 194 -4.29 18.10 -8.23
N ARG A 195 -3.29 17.59 -7.51
CA ARG A 195 -2.96 18.07 -6.16
C ARG A 195 -1.54 18.62 -6.07
N PRO A 196 -1.36 19.84 -5.54
CA PRO A 196 -0.05 20.43 -5.35
C PRO A 196 0.77 19.67 -4.31
N PHE A 197 2.07 19.94 -4.31
CA PHE A 197 2.97 19.41 -3.29
C PHE A 197 2.60 19.94 -1.90
N SER A 198 2.39 19.04 -0.94
CA SER A 198 2.35 19.41 0.48
C SER A 198 2.68 18.22 1.37
N SER A 199 3.13 18.50 2.60
CA SER A 199 3.42 17.46 3.60
C SER A 199 2.20 16.57 3.89
N GLY A 200 0.99 17.14 3.86
CA GLY A 200 -0.25 16.39 4.03
C GLY A 200 -0.46 15.35 2.92
N ARG A 201 -0.19 15.71 1.66
CA ARG A 201 -0.29 14.77 0.52
C ARG A 201 0.81 13.71 0.54
N VAL A 202 2.00 14.04 1.04
CA VAL A 202 3.07 13.06 1.26
C VAL A 202 2.66 12.03 2.31
N ILE A 203 2.04 12.46 3.41
CA ILE A 203 1.51 11.55 4.45
C ILE A 203 0.39 10.69 3.89
N GLU A 204 -0.56 11.28 3.15
CA GLU A 204 -1.64 10.55 2.47
C GLU A 204 -1.06 9.48 1.53
N GLN A 205 -0.01 9.81 0.77
CA GLN A 205 0.69 8.84 -0.09
C GLN A 205 1.36 7.72 0.70
N LEU A 206 2.06 8.04 1.80
CA LEU A 206 2.72 7.04 2.64
C LEU A 206 1.71 6.04 3.22
N LEU A 207 0.58 6.54 3.71
CA LEU A 207 -0.50 5.70 4.21
C LEU A 207 -1.10 4.86 3.07
N ALA A 208 -1.32 5.46 1.89
CA ALA A 208 -1.79 4.73 0.73
C ALA A 208 -0.83 3.60 0.33
N ASP A 209 0.47 3.85 0.34
CA ASP A 209 1.50 2.86 0.00
C ASP A 209 1.59 1.71 1.02
N TRP A 210 1.25 1.97 2.29
CA TRP A 210 1.33 0.99 3.37
C TRP A 210 0.04 0.22 3.62
N LEU A 211 -1.11 0.84 3.35
CA LEU A 211 -2.42 0.26 3.67
C LEU A 211 -3.04 -0.47 2.48
N ASN A 212 -2.74 -0.04 1.26
CA ASN A 212 -3.27 -0.65 0.05
C ASN A 212 -2.21 -1.61 -0.52
N PRO A 213 -2.44 -2.91 -0.64
CA PRO A 213 -1.48 -3.81 -1.27
C PRO A 213 -1.54 -3.68 -2.80
N PRO A 214 -0.47 -4.09 -3.52
CA PRO A 214 -0.59 -4.35 -4.94
C PRO A 214 -1.66 -5.43 -5.17
N VAL A 215 -2.42 -5.30 -6.26
CA VAL A 215 -3.32 -6.37 -6.69
C VAL A 215 -2.51 -7.66 -6.84
N LEU A 216 -3.09 -8.78 -6.38
CA LEU A 216 -2.47 -10.10 -6.30
C LEU A 216 -1.64 -10.38 -7.56
N GLN A 217 -0.31 -10.23 -7.44
CA GLN A 217 0.57 -10.39 -8.57
C GLN A 217 0.68 -11.88 -8.85
N ALA A 218 0.09 -12.30 -9.96
CA ALA A 218 -0.07 -13.68 -10.41
C ALA A 218 1.25 -14.38 -10.77
N TYR A 219 2.35 -14.11 -10.05
CA TYR A 219 3.66 -14.72 -10.27
C TYR A 219 3.99 -15.81 -9.23
N SER A 220 3.51 -15.70 -7.98
CA SER A 220 3.64 -16.77 -6.98
C SER A 220 2.71 -16.59 -5.77
N ASN A 221 2.09 -17.69 -5.30
CA ASN A 221 1.39 -17.72 -3.99
C ASN A 221 2.35 -17.65 -2.79
N ASN A 222 3.66 -17.82 -3.02
CA ASN A 222 4.68 -17.87 -1.97
C ASN A 222 5.46 -16.55 -1.82
N VAL A 223 5.19 -15.54 -2.66
CA VAL A 223 5.90 -14.26 -2.62
C VAL A 223 4.88 -13.14 -2.43
N VAL A 224 4.75 -12.68 -1.19
CA VAL A 224 4.03 -11.44 -0.89
C VAL A 224 5.03 -10.29 -1.00
N ILE A 225 5.02 -9.59 -2.14
CA ILE A 225 5.81 -8.36 -2.29
C ILE A 225 5.13 -7.29 -1.44
N GLY A 226 5.65 -7.07 -0.23
CA GLY A 226 5.03 -6.24 0.78
C GLY A 226 5.13 -4.71 0.55
N SER A 227 5.18 -4.25 -0.69
CA SER A 227 5.01 -2.84 -1.09
C SER A 227 5.14 -2.71 -2.60
N HIS A 228 4.40 -1.79 -3.21
CA HIS A 228 4.53 -1.44 -4.63
C HIS A 228 5.95 -0.95 -4.95
N PRO A 229 6.44 -1.20 -6.19
CA PRO A 229 7.78 -0.75 -6.61
C PRO A 229 7.93 0.78 -6.58
N HIS A 230 6.82 1.52 -6.70
CA HIS A 230 6.78 2.98 -6.71
C HIS A 230 6.48 3.62 -5.35
N SER A 231 6.49 2.85 -4.26
CA SER A 231 6.25 3.37 -2.91
C SER A 231 7.30 4.41 -2.50
N LEU A 232 6.88 5.42 -1.72
CA LEU A 232 7.81 6.39 -1.14
C LEU A 232 8.74 5.74 -0.13
N LEU A 233 8.18 5.01 0.83
CA LEU A 233 8.92 4.29 1.86
C LEU A 233 8.36 2.87 2.00
N ARG A 234 9.25 1.87 2.06
CA ARG A 234 8.85 0.48 2.30
C ARG A 234 8.59 0.27 3.79
N PRO A 235 7.41 -0.26 4.20
CA PRO A 235 7.03 -0.39 5.60
C PRO A 235 8.02 -1.25 6.40
N ASN A 236 8.52 -2.35 5.80
CA ASN A 236 9.53 -3.22 6.43
C ASN A 236 10.82 -2.46 6.79
N GLY A 237 11.30 -1.61 5.88
CA GLY A 237 12.50 -0.81 6.11
C GLY A 237 12.30 0.17 7.26
N ILE A 238 11.12 0.78 7.34
CA ILE A 238 10.78 1.72 8.42
C ILE A 238 10.65 1.02 9.77
N VAL A 239 10.00 -0.14 9.84
CA VAL A 239 9.92 -0.93 11.07
C VAL A 239 11.32 -1.33 11.55
N MET A 240 12.22 -1.75 10.66
CA MET A 240 13.62 -2.04 11.02
C MET A 240 14.34 -0.79 11.53
N LEU A 241 14.19 0.36 10.87
CA LEU A 241 14.79 1.62 11.32
C LEU A 241 14.27 2.05 12.69
N LEU A 242 12.96 1.90 12.94
CA LEU A 242 12.35 2.17 14.26
C LEU A 242 12.99 1.32 15.36
N MET A 243 13.20 0.03 15.10
CA MET A 243 13.87 -0.86 16.04
C MET A 243 15.33 -0.46 16.27
N ILE A 244 16.09 -0.18 15.20
CA ILE A 244 17.52 0.18 15.30
C ILE A 244 17.70 1.49 16.07
N VAL A 245 16.92 2.53 15.71
CA VAL A 245 16.95 3.84 16.39
C VAL A 245 16.46 3.72 17.84
N GLY A 246 15.42 2.92 18.09
CA GLY A 246 14.93 2.66 19.44
C GLY A 246 15.96 1.96 20.33
N LEU A 247 16.65 0.92 19.82
CA LEU A 247 17.73 0.23 20.52
C LEU A 247 18.90 1.17 20.81
N ALA A 248 19.30 1.97 19.82
CA ALA A 248 20.34 2.97 19.99
C ALA A 248 19.95 4.02 21.05
N GLY A 249 18.70 4.48 21.04
CA GLY A 249 18.16 5.41 22.03
C GLY A 249 18.15 4.83 23.45
N LEU A 250 17.74 3.58 23.62
CA LEU A 250 17.80 2.87 24.92
C LEU A 250 19.24 2.76 25.43
N GLY A 251 20.19 2.38 24.55
CA GLY A 251 21.60 2.30 24.90
C GLY A 251 22.20 3.66 25.27
N ALA A 252 21.90 4.70 24.49
CA ALA A 252 22.35 6.07 24.76
C ALA A 252 21.80 6.60 26.09
N ALA A 253 20.52 6.36 26.40
CA ALA A 253 19.92 6.78 27.66
C ALA A 253 20.65 6.18 28.87
N VAL A 254 21.03 4.90 28.81
CA VAL A 254 21.79 4.23 29.87
C VAL A 254 23.16 4.88 30.07
N HIS A 255 23.87 5.13 28.98
CA HIS A 255 25.19 5.75 29.03
C HIS A 255 25.15 7.19 29.54
N LEU A 256 24.20 8.00 29.04
CA LEU A 256 24.08 9.41 29.39
C LEU A 256 23.59 9.64 30.82
N LEU A 257 22.68 8.79 31.31
CA LEU A 257 22.17 8.86 32.69
C LEU A 257 23.17 8.30 33.72
N LYS A 258 24.37 7.87 33.30
CA LYS A 258 25.43 7.32 34.16
C LYS A 258 24.94 6.28 35.16
N VAL A 259 23.93 5.50 34.78
CA VAL A 259 23.34 4.51 35.67
C VAL A 259 24.37 3.40 35.86
N PRO A 260 24.74 3.05 37.11
CA PRO A 260 25.80 2.09 37.37
C PRO A 260 25.44 0.72 36.79
N ALA A 261 26.31 0.20 35.93
CA ALA A 261 26.12 -1.05 35.19
C ALA A 261 26.08 -2.27 36.12
N GLY A 262 24.92 -2.53 36.73
CA GLY A 262 24.63 -3.73 37.49
C GLY A 262 23.98 -4.82 36.62
N THR A 263 24.11 -6.08 37.04
CA THR A 263 23.47 -7.25 36.39
C THR A 263 21.94 -7.10 36.28
N GLY A 264 21.29 -6.43 37.24
CA GLY A 264 19.86 -6.13 37.19
C GLY A 264 19.49 -5.17 36.06
N GLN A 265 20.33 -4.19 35.77
CA GLN A 265 20.11 -3.21 34.69
C GLN A 265 20.33 -3.83 33.31
N GLN A 266 21.38 -4.64 33.15
CA GLN A 266 21.60 -5.39 31.90
C GLN A 266 20.41 -6.29 31.56
N ARG A 267 19.85 -6.99 32.56
CA ARG A 267 18.63 -7.79 32.39
C ARG A 267 17.42 -6.93 32.01
N GLN A 268 17.27 -5.75 32.60
CA GLN A 268 16.18 -4.83 32.26
C GLN A 268 16.28 -4.32 30.82
N LEU A 269 17.49 -3.93 30.39
CA LEU A 269 17.73 -3.49 29.01
C LEU A 269 17.46 -4.60 28.00
N LEU A 270 17.88 -5.83 28.30
CA LEU A 270 17.59 -6.98 27.46
C LEU A 270 16.08 -7.21 27.34
N ARG A 271 15.33 -7.08 28.45
CA ARG A 271 13.86 -7.18 28.41
C ARG A 271 13.24 -6.07 27.57
N ALA A 272 13.67 -4.82 27.74
CA ALA A 272 13.18 -3.69 26.96
C ALA A 272 13.51 -3.86 25.46
N ALA A 273 14.71 -4.33 25.13
CA ALA A 273 15.10 -4.65 23.76
C ALA A 273 14.22 -5.75 23.16
N LEU A 274 13.94 -6.83 23.91
CA LEU A 274 13.02 -7.89 23.47
C LEU A 274 11.60 -7.35 23.25
N CYS A 275 11.08 -6.54 24.18
CA CYS A 275 9.77 -5.88 24.02
C CYS A 275 9.76 -4.95 22.80
N LEU A 276 10.85 -4.24 22.51
CA LEU A 276 10.97 -3.38 21.35
C LEU A 276 10.96 -4.18 20.04
N CYS A 277 11.65 -5.32 20.00
CA CYS A 277 11.57 -6.27 18.89
C CYS A 277 10.15 -6.81 18.70
N LEU A 278 9.43 -7.11 19.78
CA LEU A 278 8.03 -7.53 19.73
C LEU A 278 7.12 -6.41 19.19
N TYR A 279 7.34 -5.15 19.57
CA TYR A 279 6.62 -4.01 19.00
C TYR A 279 6.89 -3.86 17.51
N GLY A 280 8.15 -3.94 17.08
CA GLY A 280 8.51 -3.90 15.66
C GLY A 280 7.86 -5.03 14.87
N TRP A 281 7.97 -6.27 15.36
CA TRP A 281 7.33 -7.42 14.74
C TRP A 281 5.80 -7.28 14.67
N GLY A 282 5.16 -6.91 15.78
CA GLY A 282 3.71 -6.71 15.85
C GLY A 282 3.23 -5.59 14.92
N CYS A 283 3.95 -4.47 14.87
CA CYS A 283 3.66 -3.38 13.94
C CYS A 283 3.77 -3.84 12.48
N GLY A 284 4.83 -4.57 12.14
CA GLY A 284 5.01 -5.14 10.80
C GLY A 284 3.91 -6.14 10.42
N GLU A 285 3.44 -6.98 11.34
CA GLU A 285 2.33 -7.91 11.07
C GLU A 285 0.99 -7.19 10.94
N VAL A 286 0.68 -6.21 11.80
CA VAL A 286 -0.56 -5.43 11.72
C VAL A 286 -0.68 -4.73 10.36
N LEU A 287 0.40 -4.12 9.86
CA LEU A 287 0.43 -3.50 8.53
C LEU A 287 0.21 -4.51 7.39
N ARG A 288 0.43 -5.81 7.62
CA ARG A 288 0.23 -6.87 6.62
C ARG A 288 -1.09 -7.60 6.78
N TRP A 289 -1.73 -7.56 7.95
CA TRP A 289 -2.97 -8.29 8.20
C TRP A 289 -4.09 -7.86 7.27
N GLN A 290 -4.24 -6.57 7.03
CA GLN A 290 -5.21 -6.05 6.06
C GLN A 290 -5.00 -6.62 4.64
N TRP A 291 -3.74 -6.85 4.24
CA TRP A 291 -3.42 -7.45 2.96
C TRP A 291 -3.86 -8.91 2.90
N ARG A 292 -3.54 -9.69 3.95
CA ARG A 292 -3.98 -11.09 4.03
C ARG A 292 -5.50 -11.22 4.05
N LEU A 293 -6.21 -10.30 4.71
CA LEU A 293 -7.67 -10.26 4.67
C LEU A 293 -8.18 -9.99 3.25
N SER A 294 -7.62 -8.99 2.56
CA SER A 294 -7.99 -8.69 1.17
C SER A 294 -7.67 -9.85 0.21
N GLU A 295 -6.54 -10.52 0.39
CA GLU A 295 -6.20 -11.73 -0.38
C GLU A 295 -7.19 -12.86 -0.10
N GLY A 296 -7.60 -13.04 1.16
CA GLY A 296 -8.62 -14.00 1.55
C GLY A 296 -9.97 -13.72 0.87
N GLU A 297 -10.40 -12.47 0.81
CA GLU A 297 -11.62 -12.07 0.08
C GLU A 297 -11.53 -12.40 -1.41
N VAL A 298 -10.38 -12.11 -2.04
CA VAL A 298 -10.14 -12.44 -3.46
C VAL A 298 -10.16 -13.96 -3.68
N ILE A 299 -9.57 -14.74 -2.77
CA ILE A 299 -9.59 -16.20 -2.86
C ILE A 299 -11.03 -16.73 -2.73
N LEU A 300 -11.81 -16.19 -1.80
CA LEU A 300 -13.21 -16.58 -1.64
C LEU A 300 -14.02 -16.21 -2.89
N GLU A 301 -13.87 -15.01 -3.42
CA GLU A 301 -14.53 -14.55 -4.64
C GLU A 301 -14.23 -15.46 -5.84
N ARG A 302 -12.96 -15.83 -6.01
CA ARG A 302 -12.47 -16.57 -7.18
C ARG A 302 -12.72 -18.07 -7.12
N TYR A 303 -12.72 -18.68 -5.93
CA TYR A 303 -12.67 -20.13 -5.81
C TYR A 303 -13.78 -20.76 -4.95
N ALA A 304 -14.34 -20.03 -3.98
CA ALA A 304 -15.27 -20.64 -3.03
C ALA A 304 -16.58 -21.10 -3.72
N GLY A 305 -16.96 -22.36 -3.46
CA GLY A 305 -18.20 -22.95 -3.98
C GLY A 305 -18.21 -23.24 -5.49
N ARG A 306 -17.10 -23.03 -6.20
CA ARG A 306 -17.01 -23.24 -7.66
C ARG A 306 -16.45 -24.64 -8.00
N PRO A 307 -16.91 -25.27 -9.10
CA PRO A 307 -16.31 -26.52 -9.61
C PRO A 307 -14.83 -26.36 -9.96
N LEU A 308 -14.06 -27.46 -9.93
CA LEU A 308 -12.62 -27.45 -10.20
C LEU A 308 -12.26 -26.81 -11.56
N ALA A 309 -13.04 -27.10 -12.61
CA ALA A 309 -12.82 -26.53 -13.94
C ALA A 309 -12.91 -24.99 -13.95
N GLU A 310 -13.81 -24.42 -13.14
CA GLU A 310 -13.98 -22.98 -13.02
C GLU A 310 -12.90 -22.36 -12.12
N GLN A 311 -12.52 -23.05 -11.04
CA GLN A 311 -11.38 -22.64 -10.21
C GLN A 311 -10.09 -22.54 -11.03
N ILE A 312 -9.86 -23.47 -11.98
CA ILE A 312 -8.68 -23.43 -12.84
C ILE A 312 -8.73 -22.22 -13.79
N LYS A 313 -9.88 -21.93 -14.40
CA LYS A 313 -10.05 -20.74 -15.26
C LYS A 313 -9.85 -19.43 -14.51
N ASN A 314 -10.24 -19.40 -13.24
CA ASN A 314 -10.14 -18.23 -12.38
C ASN A 314 -8.74 -18.04 -11.77
N ALA A 315 -7.80 -18.97 -12.03
CA ALA A 315 -6.44 -18.94 -11.49
C ALA A 315 -5.50 -18.09 -12.36
N PRO A 316 -5.15 -16.85 -11.96
CA PRO A 316 -4.38 -15.96 -12.81
C PRO A 316 -2.93 -16.43 -12.98
N LEU A 317 -2.39 -17.20 -12.02
CA LEU A 317 -1.08 -17.86 -12.12
C LEU A 317 -0.99 -18.88 -13.26
N ARG A 318 -2.13 -19.53 -13.57
CA ARG A 318 -2.18 -20.57 -14.60
C ARG A 318 -2.55 -19.99 -15.96
N CYS A 319 -3.58 -19.13 -16.01
CA CYS A 319 -3.99 -18.51 -17.26
C CYS A 319 -3.13 -17.31 -17.68
N GLY A 320 -2.27 -16.76 -16.81
CA GLY A 320 -1.38 -15.64 -17.15
C GLY A 320 -0.13 -16.02 -17.93
N ARG A 321 0.15 -17.32 -18.11
CA ARG A 321 1.32 -17.81 -18.85
C ARG A 321 1.03 -18.19 -20.29
N ASP A 322 -0.22 -18.47 -20.66
CA ASP A 322 -0.54 -18.93 -22.02
C ASP A 322 -1.93 -18.51 -22.49
N ARG A 323 -2.08 -18.27 -23.81
CA ARG A 323 -3.33 -17.80 -24.43
C ARG A 323 -4.44 -18.87 -24.45
N ASP A 324 -4.06 -20.14 -24.37
CA ASP A 324 -4.99 -21.27 -24.34
C ASP A 324 -4.96 -21.94 -22.96
N CYS A 325 -5.61 -21.31 -21.99
CA CYS A 325 -5.73 -21.87 -20.63
C CYS A 325 -6.47 -23.24 -20.60
N VAL A 326 -6.98 -23.75 -21.73
CA VAL A 326 -7.80 -24.97 -21.83
C VAL A 326 -7.06 -26.14 -22.50
N SER A 327 -6.13 -25.91 -23.43
CA SER A 327 -5.52 -27.00 -24.23
C SER A 327 -4.57 -27.89 -23.43
N ASP A 328 -3.88 -27.32 -22.44
CA ASP A 328 -2.83 -28.02 -21.70
C ASP A 328 -3.34 -28.74 -20.43
N LEU A 329 -4.66 -28.69 -20.18
CA LEU A 329 -5.27 -29.20 -18.95
C LEU A 329 -5.87 -30.61 -19.09
N LEU A 330 -5.85 -31.21 -20.28
CA LEU A 330 -6.49 -32.49 -20.58
C LEU A 330 -5.51 -33.67 -20.70
N PRO A 331 -4.79 -34.04 -19.63
CA PRO A 331 -4.54 -35.46 -19.43
C PRO A 331 -5.16 -36.03 -18.14
N TYR A 332 -5.84 -35.22 -17.31
CA TYR A 332 -6.31 -35.67 -15.99
C TYR A 332 -7.77 -35.33 -15.65
N LEU A 333 -8.63 -35.25 -16.67
CA LEU A 333 -10.08 -35.43 -16.56
C LEU A 333 -10.48 -36.75 -17.23
#